data_AF-A0A454W808-F1
#
_entry.id   AF-A0A454W808-F1
#
_cell.length_a   1.000
_cell.length_b   1.000
_cell.length_c   1.000
_cell.angle_alpha   90.00
_cell.angle_beta   90.00
_cell.angle_gamma   90.00
#
_symmetry.space_group_name_H-M   'P 1'
#
loop_
_entity.id
_entity.type
_entity.pdbx_description
1 polymer ?
#
loop_
_entity_poly.entity_id
_entity_poly.type
_entity_poly.pdbx_seq_one_letter_code
_entity_poly.pdbx_strand_id
1 'polypeptide(L)'
;MTEEFVLDLDEGMLGYFREMADVLVERCGISRAEAVARINRQYAKLEIGPYPDLMCHEHPEFWALPAYYGRDEHGRLPTGDPDADAHIDFSRLPVHPAPAKDSPFWTSADHCACAVTDARRAARRR
;
A
#
# COMPACT_ATOMS: atom_id res chain seq x y z
N MET A 1 -21.01 3.33 1.07
CA MET A 1 -19.72 2.90 0.52
C MET A 1 -18.70 3.07 1.62
N THR A 2 -17.84 2.07 1.87
CA THR A 2 -16.70 2.27 2.79
C THR A 2 -15.66 3.05 2.00
N GLU A 3 -15.30 4.25 2.46
CA GLU A 3 -14.27 5.08 1.82
C GLU A 3 -12.93 4.32 1.89
N GLU A 4 -12.35 4.01 0.72
CA GLU A 4 -11.15 3.17 0.60
C GLU A 4 -9.91 3.93 1.09
N PHE A 5 -9.80 5.22 0.79
CA PHE A 5 -8.68 6.05 1.23
C PHE A 5 -9.13 7.06 2.28
N VAL A 6 -8.25 7.41 3.22
CA VAL A 6 -8.52 8.42 4.27
C VAL A 6 -8.42 9.86 3.76
N LEU A 7 -8.03 10.02 2.50
CA LEU A 7 -7.92 11.30 1.82
C LEU A 7 -9.24 11.61 1.10
N ASP A 8 -9.58 12.90 1.03
CA ASP A 8 -10.66 13.38 0.18
C ASP A 8 -10.17 13.40 -1.27
N LEU A 9 -10.70 12.50 -2.11
CA LEU A 9 -10.27 12.29 -3.49
C LEU A 9 -11.48 12.39 -4.42
N ASP A 10 -11.34 13.14 -5.51
CA ASP A 10 -12.31 13.06 -6.60
C ASP A 10 -12.24 11.72 -7.34
N GLU A 11 -13.14 11.48 -8.30
CA GLU A 11 -13.21 10.21 -9.01
C GLU A 11 -11.91 9.86 -9.76
N GLY A 12 -11.23 10.85 -10.32
CA GLY A 12 -9.98 10.65 -11.05
C GLY A 12 -8.82 10.30 -10.13
N MET A 13 -8.67 11.04 -9.03
CA MET A 13 -7.65 10.77 -8.01
C MET A 13 -7.91 9.45 -7.28
N LEU A 14 -9.17 9.09 -7.06
CA LEU A 14 -9.54 7.78 -6.53
C LEU A 14 -9.09 6.66 -7.47
N GLY A 15 -9.25 6.83 -8.79
CA GLY A 15 -8.72 5.90 -9.79
C GLY A 15 -7.21 5.75 -9.69
N TYR A 16 -6.49 6.87 -9.66
CA TYR A 16 -5.02 6.90 -9.55
C TYR A 16 -4.52 6.21 -8.27
N PHE A 17 -5.14 6.46 -7.12
CA PHE A 17 -4.78 5.82 -5.85
C PHE A 17 -5.10 4.32 -5.83
N ARG A 18 -6.14 3.87 -6.55
CA ARG A 18 -6.41 2.44 -6.74
C ARG A 18 -5.32 1.75 -7.56
N GLU A 19 -4.84 2.40 -8.62
CA GLU A 19 -3.71 1.90 -9.41
C GLU A 19 -2.44 1.80 -8.55
N MET A 20 -2.19 2.78 -7.66
CA MET A 20 -1.09 2.68 -6.68
C MET A 20 -1.25 1.44 -5.78
N ALA A 21 -2.47 1.14 -5.33
CA ALA A 21 -2.72 -0.05 -4.51
C ALA A 21 -2.51 -1.35 -5.32
N ASP A 22 -2.91 -1.37 -6.58
CA ASP A 22 -2.71 -2.50 -7.50
C ASP A 22 -1.21 -2.76 -7.72
N VAL A 23 -0.39 -1.71 -7.90
CA VAL A 23 1.08 -1.86 -7.98
C VAL A 23 1.63 -2.61 -6.77
N LEU A 24 1.19 -2.28 -5.56
CA LEU A 24 1.66 -2.94 -4.35
C LEU A 24 1.18 -4.40 -4.26
N VAL A 25 -0.04 -4.69 -4.70
CA VAL A 25 -0.54 -6.06 -4.75
C VAL A 25 0.28 -6.89 -5.74
N GLU A 26 0.48 -6.39 -6.95
CA GLU A 26 1.13 -7.10 -8.04
C GLU A 26 2.64 -7.25 -7.84
N ARG A 27 3.33 -6.16 -7.46
CA ARG A 27 4.80 -6.14 -7.36
C ARG A 27 5.32 -6.55 -6.00
N CYS A 28 4.55 -6.37 -4.93
CA CYS A 28 4.98 -6.69 -3.55
C CYS A 28 4.23 -7.88 -2.93
N GLY A 29 3.20 -8.41 -3.60
CA GLY A 29 2.50 -9.63 -3.16
C GLY A 29 1.69 -9.47 -1.87
N ILE A 30 1.30 -8.25 -1.52
CA ILE A 30 0.49 -7.97 -0.32
C ILE A 30 -1.01 -7.90 -0.63
N SER A 31 -1.84 -8.07 0.41
CA SER A 31 -3.30 -7.90 0.26
C SER A 31 -3.67 -6.47 -0.12
N ARG A 32 -4.78 -6.30 -0.83
CA ARG A 32 -5.32 -4.97 -1.17
C ARG A 32 -5.53 -4.09 0.06
N ALA A 33 -6.09 -4.65 1.14
CA ALA A 33 -6.29 -3.91 2.39
C ALA A 33 -4.98 -3.39 3.00
N GLU A 34 -3.89 -4.16 2.91
CA GLU A 34 -2.58 -3.70 3.37
C GLU A 34 -1.98 -2.65 2.43
N ALA A 35 -2.12 -2.82 1.12
CA ALA A 35 -1.70 -1.82 0.13
C ALA A 35 -2.36 -0.47 0.40
N VAL A 36 -3.70 -0.46 0.53
CA VAL A 36 -4.49 0.72 0.90
C VAL A 36 -4.03 1.30 2.23
N ALA A 37 -3.82 0.48 3.27
CA ALA A 37 -3.38 0.98 4.57
C ALA A 37 -1.98 1.61 4.53
N ARG A 38 -1.07 1.07 3.72
CA ARG A 38 0.27 1.64 3.52
C ARG A 38 0.21 2.99 2.81
N ILE A 39 -0.59 3.09 1.76
CA ILE A 39 -0.84 4.34 1.02
C ILE A 39 -1.48 5.38 1.94
N ASN A 40 -2.52 5.00 2.69
CA ASN A 40 -3.16 5.86 3.69
C ASN A 40 -2.14 6.39 4.70
N ARG A 41 -1.32 5.52 5.31
CA ARG A 41 -0.29 5.96 6.27
C ARG A 41 0.69 6.95 5.64
N GLN A 42 1.12 6.68 4.40
CA GLN A 42 2.12 7.47 3.71
C GLN A 42 1.60 8.87 3.35
N TYR A 43 0.35 8.97 2.91
CA TYR A 43 -0.18 10.18 2.28
C TYR A 43 -1.27 10.89 3.07
N ALA A 44 -1.76 10.37 4.20
CA ALA A 44 -2.88 10.94 4.98
C ALA A 44 -2.73 12.42 5.40
N LYS A 45 -1.51 12.97 5.35
CA LYS A 45 -1.24 14.37 5.71
C LYS A 45 -1.05 15.29 4.51
N LEU A 46 -1.18 14.77 3.29
CA LEU A 46 -1.11 15.56 2.08
C LEU A 46 -2.49 16.08 1.72
N GLU A 47 -2.53 17.32 1.25
CA GLU A 47 -3.68 17.85 0.52
C GLU A 47 -3.50 17.46 -0.95
N ILE A 48 -4.46 16.73 -1.49
CA ILE A 48 -4.46 16.28 -2.88
C ILE A 48 -5.46 17.15 -3.66
N GLY A 49 -4.99 17.78 -4.72
CA GLY A 49 -5.84 18.56 -5.62
C GLY A 49 -6.77 17.68 -6.47
N PRO A 50 -7.70 18.29 -7.22
CA PRO A 50 -8.53 17.56 -8.17
C PRO A 50 -7.67 16.99 -9.30
N TYR A 51 -8.18 15.94 -9.94
CA TYR A 51 -7.48 15.27 -11.03
C TYR A 51 -7.38 16.16 -12.30
N PRO A 52 -6.22 16.19 -12.98
CA PRO A 52 -4.94 15.64 -12.54
C PRO A 52 -4.24 16.56 -11.52
N ASP A 53 -3.80 15.98 -10.40
CA ASP A 53 -2.96 16.63 -9.41
C ASP A 53 -1.47 16.60 -9.84
N LEU A 54 -0.60 17.34 -9.14
CA LEU A 54 0.85 17.27 -9.32
C LEU A 54 1.39 15.84 -9.23
N MET A 55 0.82 14.99 -8.36
CA MET A 55 1.20 13.57 -8.25
C MET A 55 1.03 12.81 -9.59
N CYS A 56 0.04 13.17 -10.39
CA CYS A 56 -0.29 12.51 -11.65
C CYS A 56 0.72 12.78 -12.77
N HIS A 57 1.77 13.60 -12.54
CA HIS A 57 2.89 13.72 -13.46
C HIS A 57 3.81 12.50 -13.45
N GLU A 58 3.77 11.70 -12.39
CA GLU A 58 4.50 10.44 -12.30
C GLU A 58 3.54 9.25 -12.41
N HIS A 59 4.07 8.08 -12.78
CA HIS A 59 3.31 6.84 -12.78
C HIS A 59 2.97 6.40 -11.34
N PRO A 60 1.87 5.65 -11.12
CA PRO A 60 1.46 5.17 -9.80
C PRO A 60 2.59 4.46 -9.02
N GLU A 61 3.47 3.72 -9.71
CA GLU A 61 4.60 3.03 -9.11
C GLU A 61 5.55 3.94 -8.35
N PHE A 62 5.78 5.15 -8.87
CA PHE A 62 6.71 6.12 -8.31
C PHE A 62 6.31 6.49 -6.88
N TRP A 63 5.00 6.56 -6.61
CA TRP A 63 4.45 6.86 -5.30
C TRP A 63 4.14 5.59 -4.50
N ALA A 64 3.70 4.51 -5.16
CA ALA A 64 3.34 3.27 -4.50
C ALA A 64 4.56 2.58 -3.86
N LEU A 65 5.65 2.38 -4.61
CA LEU A 65 6.78 1.57 -4.16
C LEU A 65 7.47 2.15 -2.91
N PRO A 66 7.68 3.48 -2.78
CA PRO A 66 8.17 4.08 -1.53
C PRO A 66 7.26 3.90 -0.30
N ALA A 67 5.96 3.60 -0.47
CA ALA A 67 5.09 3.27 0.67
C ALA A 67 5.38 1.86 1.23
N TYR A 68 6.04 0.99 0.44
CA TYR A 68 6.41 -0.37 0.80
C TYR A 68 7.90 -0.52 1.11
N TYR A 69 8.78 -0.06 0.23
CA TYR A 69 10.22 -0.15 0.36
C TYR A 69 10.83 1.12 0.97
N GLY A 70 11.81 0.93 1.84
CA GLY A 70 12.72 1.98 2.26
C GLY A 70 13.92 2.11 1.31
N ARG A 71 14.84 3.00 1.67
CA ARG A 71 16.02 3.33 0.85
C ARG A 71 17.05 2.21 0.85
N ASP A 72 17.75 2.05 -0.26
CA ASP A 72 18.96 1.21 -0.35
C ASP A 72 20.16 1.84 0.37
N GLU A 73 21.32 1.18 0.34
CA GLU A 73 22.57 1.65 0.96
C GLU A 73 23.11 2.96 0.35
N HIS A 74 22.63 3.35 -0.83
CA HIS A 74 22.96 4.61 -1.51
C HIS A 74 21.88 5.68 -1.33
N GLY A 75 20.84 5.42 -0.52
CA GLY A 75 19.76 6.36 -0.28
C GLY A 75 18.70 6.43 -1.39
N ARG A 76 18.69 5.49 -2.35
CA ARG A 76 17.75 5.46 -3.49
C ARG A 76 16.46 4.75 -3.12
N LEU A 77 15.36 5.17 -3.74
CA LEU A 77 14.05 4.50 -3.67
C LEU A 77 13.69 3.95 -5.05
N PRO A 78 12.97 2.83 -5.14
CA PRO A 78 12.37 2.39 -6.39
C PRO A 78 11.42 3.44 -6.93
N THR A 79 11.48 3.64 -8.24
CA THR A 79 10.63 4.55 -9.01
C THR A 79 9.60 3.79 -9.84
N GLY A 80 9.81 2.49 -10.05
CA GLY A 80 9.01 1.65 -10.93
C GLY A 80 9.46 1.65 -12.39
N ASP A 81 10.37 2.57 -12.76
CA ASP A 81 11.02 2.63 -14.06
C ASP A 81 12.16 1.59 -14.14
N PRO A 82 12.13 0.66 -15.12
CA PRO A 82 13.12 -0.40 -15.21
C PRO A 82 14.57 0.08 -15.40
N ASP A 83 14.77 1.21 -16.09
CA ASP A 83 16.11 1.73 -16.38
C ASP A 83 16.67 2.47 -15.16
N ALA A 84 15.84 3.27 -14.48
CA ALA A 84 16.21 3.96 -13.24
C ALA A 84 16.44 2.97 -12.08
N ASP A 85 15.65 1.91 -12.01
CA ASP A 85 15.71 0.90 -10.96
C ASP A 85 16.69 -0.25 -11.28
N ALA A 86 17.37 -0.23 -12.43
CA ALA A 86 18.26 -1.31 -12.90
C ALA A 86 19.38 -1.68 -11.90
N HIS A 87 19.75 -0.75 -11.02
CA HIS A 87 20.80 -0.91 -10.01
C HIS A 87 20.27 -1.17 -8.59
N ILE A 88 18.96 -1.37 -8.45
CA ILE A 88 18.31 -1.64 -7.18
C ILE A 88 18.17 -3.15 -7.00
N ASP A 89 18.80 -3.68 -5.94
CA ASP A 89 18.54 -5.05 -5.49
C ASP A 89 17.33 -5.05 -4.56
N PHE A 90 16.14 -5.30 -5.13
CA PHE A 90 14.88 -5.36 -4.40
C PHE A 90 14.87 -6.37 -3.25
N SER A 91 15.69 -7.43 -3.33
CA SER A 91 15.77 -8.44 -2.26
C SER A 91 16.47 -7.93 -1.00
N ARG A 92 17.23 -6.83 -1.11
CA ARG A 92 17.98 -6.21 -0.02
C ARG A 92 17.37 -4.89 0.46
N LEU A 93 16.32 -4.41 -0.19
CA LEU A 93 15.63 -3.21 0.26
C LEU A 93 14.95 -3.47 1.61
N PRO A 94 15.08 -2.55 2.58
CA PRO A 94 14.30 -2.64 3.79
C PRO A 94 12.82 -2.50 3.45
N VAL A 95 11.97 -3.35 4.01
CA VAL A 95 10.51 -3.24 3.87
C VAL A 95 9.96 -2.48 5.06
N HIS A 96 9.17 -1.43 4.81
CA HIS A 96 8.48 -0.73 5.87
C HIS A 96 7.51 -1.67 6.60
N PRO A 97 7.42 -1.63 7.93
CA PRO A 97 6.42 -2.42 8.64
C PRO A 97 5.02 -2.03 8.18
N ALA A 98 4.08 -2.98 8.17
CA ALA A 98 2.68 -2.65 7.93
C ALA A 98 2.16 -1.68 9.02
N PRO A 99 1.17 -0.83 8.73
CA PRO A 99 0.53 -0.01 9.77
C PRO A 99 -0.03 -0.87 10.90
N ALA A 100 0.01 -0.38 12.14
CA ALA A 100 -0.56 -1.08 13.30
C ALA A 100 -2.04 -1.41 13.05
N LYS A 101 -2.50 -2.61 13.45
CA LYS A 101 -3.84 -3.12 13.07
C LYS A 101 -5.01 -2.32 13.65
N ASP A 102 -4.76 -1.57 14.72
CA ASP A 102 -5.69 -0.65 15.38
C ASP A 102 -5.57 0.80 14.88
N SER A 103 -4.67 1.06 13.91
CA SER A 103 -4.51 2.39 13.32
C SER A 103 -5.66 2.75 12.37
N PRO A 104 -5.97 4.04 12.19
CA PRO A 104 -7.07 4.48 11.33
C PRO A 104 -6.81 4.27 9.83
N PHE A 105 -5.62 3.81 9.44
CA PHE A 105 -5.25 3.64 8.03
C PHE A 105 -5.88 2.39 7.40
N TRP A 106 -6.37 1.48 8.23
CA TRP A 106 -7.05 0.27 7.80
C TRP A 106 -8.55 0.53 7.59
N THR A 107 -8.91 0.91 6.38
CA THR A 107 -10.26 1.35 5.98
C THR A 107 -11.08 0.27 5.27
N SER A 108 -10.42 -0.73 4.68
CA SER A 108 -11.08 -1.84 3.99
C SER A 108 -11.44 -2.97 4.96
N ALA A 109 -12.64 -3.55 4.82
CA ALA A 109 -13.21 -4.51 5.76
C ALA A 109 -12.56 -5.91 5.76
N ASP A 110 -11.50 -6.16 4.99
CA ASP A 110 -10.78 -7.45 4.93
C ASP A 110 -9.98 -7.78 6.22
N HIS A 111 -10.33 -7.16 7.33
CA HIS A 111 -9.78 -7.40 8.66
C HIS A 111 -10.28 -8.67 9.33
N CYS A 112 -11.23 -9.41 8.74
CA CYS A 112 -11.91 -10.50 9.44
C CYS A 112 -11.64 -11.89 8.84
N ALA A 113 -10.38 -12.34 8.83
CA ALA A 113 -10.07 -13.75 8.56
C ALA A 113 -8.81 -14.27 9.28
N CYS A 114 -8.61 -13.95 10.57
CA CYS A 114 -7.56 -14.65 11.34
C CYS A 114 -7.96 -15.07 12.78
N ALA A 115 -9.21 -14.88 13.21
CA ALA A 115 -9.59 -15.15 14.61
C ALA A 115 -10.50 -16.38 14.87
N VAL A 116 -11.01 -17.10 13.85
CA VAL A 116 -12.00 -18.18 14.10
C VAL A 116 -11.76 -19.43 13.24
N THR A 117 -10.62 -20.09 13.36
CA THR A 117 -10.48 -21.48 12.88
C THR A 117 -9.71 -22.41 13.82
N ASP A 118 -9.01 -21.91 14.84
CA ASP A 118 -8.24 -22.78 15.75
C ASP A 118 -9.08 -23.40 16.90
N ALA A 119 -10.27 -22.87 17.19
CA ALA A 119 -11.11 -23.41 18.27
C ALA A 119 -11.89 -24.68 17.90
N ARG A 120 -12.03 -25.03 16.61
CA ARG A 120 -12.86 -26.17 16.18
C ARG A 120 -12.08 -27.47 15.91
N ARG A 121 -10.74 -27.44 15.89
CA ARG A 121 -9.92 -28.65 15.67
C ARG A 121 -9.54 -29.38 16.96
N ALA A 122 -9.62 -28.72 18.12
CA ALA A 122 -9.32 -29.32 19.43
C ALA A 122 -10.47 -30.15 20.03
N ALA A 123 -11.71 -30.02 19.53
CA ALA A 123 -12.88 -30.68 20.11
C ALA A 123 -13.25 -32.06 19.49
N ARG A 124 -12.48 -32.56 18.50
CA ARG A 124 -12.72 -33.87 17.85
C ARG A 124 -11.74 -34.98 18.25
N ARG A 125 -10.98 -34.78 19.32
CA ARG A 125 -10.12 -35.80 19.93
C ARG A 125 -10.46 -35.95 21.41
N ARG A 126 -11.65 -36.47 21.70
CA ARG A 126 -12.00 -37.11 22.98
C ARG A 126 -12.82 -38.35 22.67
#